data_AF-A0A6M6BPB7-F1
#
_entry.id   AF-A0A6M6BPB7-F1
#
_cell.length_a   1.000
_cell.length_b   1.000
_cell.length_c   1.000
_cell.angle_alpha   90.00
_cell.angle_beta   90.00
_cell.angle_gamma   90.00
#
_symmetry.space_group_name_H-M   'P 1'
#
loop_
_entity.id
_entity.type
_entity.pdbx_description
1 polymer ?
#
loop_
_entity_poly.entity_id
_entity_poly.type
_entity_poly.pdbx_seq_one_letter_code
_entity_poly.pdbx_strand_id
1 'polypeptide(L)'
;MPLAVLIPSPMLLVAPLLVLALVLGLSVLALTTAHCAQSYGRSFWLWFALGWVLPLASFCVLFALILRHQLNYGQRLVDEAKAILAAAEEAHKVRESDS
;
A
#
# COMPACT_ATOMS: atom_id res chain seq x y z
N MET A 1 -14.99 8.50 -41.88
CA MET A 1 -13.92 8.76 -40.88
C MET A 1 -14.57 8.65 -39.50
N PRO A 2 -14.24 7.64 -38.69
CA PRO A 2 -15.03 7.33 -37.51
C PRO A 2 -14.76 8.34 -36.39
N LEU A 3 -15.84 8.94 -35.90
CA LEU A 3 -15.94 9.92 -34.82
C LEU A 3 -15.66 9.30 -33.43
N ALA A 4 -14.79 8.29 -33.33
CA ALA A 4 -14.54 7.49 -32.13
C ALA A 4 -13.24 7.87 -31.39
N VAL A 5 -12.45 8.80 -31.93
CA VAL A 5 -11.19 9.29 -31.33
C VAL A 5 -11.43 10.46 -30.35
N LEU A 6 -12.68 10.93 -30.22
CA LEU A 6 -13.03 12.09 -29.38
C LEU A 6 -13.51 11.70 -27.98
N ILE A 7 -12.99 10.62 -27.42
CA ILE A 7 -13.12 10.34 -25.97
C ILE A 7 -11.68 10.12 -25.48
N PRO A 8 -11.02 11.12 -24.89
CA PRO A 8 -9.70 10.91 -24.31
C PRO A 8 -9.86 9.86 -23.21
N SER A 9 -9.24 8.70 -23.37
CA SER A 9 -9.21 7.69 -22.33
C SER A 9 -8.69 8.36 -21.06
N PRO A 10 -9.39 8.29 -19.90
CA PRO A 10 -9.01 9.04 -18.71
C PRO A 10 -7.58 8.69 -18.26
N MET A 11 -7.13 7.47 -18.54
CA MET A 11 -5.74 7.04 -18.33
C MET A 11 -4.70 7.90 -19.07
N LEU A 12 -5.00 8.42 -20.26
CA LEU A 12 -4.09 9.25 -21.07
C LEU A 12 -3.92 10.67 -20.52
N LEU A 13 -4.89 11.19 -19.77
CA LEU A 13 -4.78 12.48 -19.08
C LEU A 13 -4.23 12.33 -17.67
N VAL A 14 -4.66 11.29 -16.94
CA VAL A 14 -4.25 11.06 -15.55
C VAL A 14 -2.78 10.68 -15.47
N ALA A 15 -2.28 9.80 -16.34
CA ALA A 15 -0.89 9.35 -16.29
C ALA A 15 0.15 10.48 -16.43
N PRO A 16 0.11 11.36 -17.46
CA PRO A 16 1.07 12.46 -17.57
C PRO A 16 0.93 13.49 -16.45
N LEU A 17 -0.30 13.70 -15.96
CA LEU A 17 -0.56 14.63 -14.85
C LEU A 17 0.01 14.10 -13.53
N LEU A 18 -0.04 12.78 -13.30
CA LEU A 18 0.57 12.10 -12.17
C LEU A 18 2.11 12.18 -12.24
N VAL A 19 2.69 11.96 -13.42
CA VAL A 19 4.13 12.12 -13.66
C VAL A 19 4.56 13.57 -13.41
N LEU A 20 3.82 14.55 -13.93
CA LEU A 20 4.09 15.97 -13.72
C LEU A 20 4.04 16.34 -12.23
N ALA A 21 3.02 15.89 -11.51
CA ALA A 21 2.89 16.11 -10.08
C ALA A 21 4.06 15.49 -9.30
N LEU A 22 4.51 14.29 -9.70
CA LEU A 22 5.65 13.60 -9.08
C LEU A 22 6.96 14.35 -9.34
N VAL A 23 7.20 14.81 -10.57
CA VAL A 23 8.36 15.63 -10.92
C VAL A 23 8.36 16.96 -10.17
N LEU A 24 7.23 17.65 -10.10
CA LEU A 24 7.09 18.90 -9.35
C LEU A 24 7.32 18.68 -7.85
N GLY A 25 6.75 17.61 -7.28
CA GLY A 25 6.96 17.24 -5.88
C GLY A 25 8.43 16.97 -5.57
N LEU A 26 9.12 16.20 -6.42
CA LEU A 26 10.56 15.95 -6.30
C LEU A 26 11.38 17.24 -6.46
N SER A 27 10.97 18.14 -7.35
CA SER A 27 11.65 19.42 -7.57
C SER A 27 11.52 20.34 -6.35
N VAL A 28 10.33 20.47 -5.78
CA VAL A 28 10.09 21.24 -4.55
C VAL A 28 10.87 20.64 -3.39
N LEU A 29 10.86 19.31 -3.26
CA LEU A 29 11.65 18.62 -2.23
C LEU A 29 13.15 18.90 -2.41
N ALA A 30 13.68 18.79 -3.63
CA ALA A 30 15.09 19.05 -3.91
C ALA A 30 15.47 20.52 -3.65
N LEU A 31 14.64 21.49 -4.06
CA LEU A 31 14.89 22.92 -3.87
C LEU A 31 14.83 23.33 -2.40
N THR A 32 13.82 22.86 -1.66
CA THR A 32 13.70 23.12 -0.22
C THR A 32 14.86 22.48 0.56
N THR A 33 15.26 21.27 0.18
CA THR A 33 16.42 20.56 0.73
C THR A 33 17.72 21.31 0.43
N ALA A 34 17.92 21.77 -0.80
CA ALA A 34 19.10 22.53 -1.20
C ALA A 34 19.18 23.87 -0.46
N HIS A 35 18.05 24.57 -0.32
CA HIS A 35 17.98 25.81 0.46
C HIS A 35 18.32 25.57 1.94
N CYS A 36 17.77 24.52 2.55
CA CYS A 36 18.10 24.17 3.94
C CYS A 36 19.58 23.79 4.13
N ALA A 37 20.18 23.08 3.16
CA ALA A 37 21.59 22.74 3.20
C ALA A 37 22.50 23.98 3.12
N GLN A 38 22.14 24.94 2.27
CA GLN A 38 22.90 26.18 2.09
C GLN A 38 22.82 27.08 3.34
N SER A 39 21.64 27.18 3.97
CA SER A 39 21.45 28.01 5.18
C SER A 39 22.01 27.38 6.46
N TYR A 40 22.02 26.05 6.61
CA TYR A 40 22.44 25.38 7.85
C TYR A 40 23.85 24.80 7.82
N GLY A 41 24.57 24.88 6.70
CA GLY A 41 25.96 24.38 6.57
C GLY A 41 26.12 22.86 6.79
N ARG A 42 25.01 22.11 6.81
CA ARG A 42 24.95 20.68 7.11
C ARG A 42 24.58 19.90 5.84
N SER A 43 25.09 18.67 5.70
CA SER A 43 25.09 17.94 4.43
C SER A 43 23.68 17.84 3.79
N PHE A 44 23.61 18.20 2.50
CA PHE A 44 22.42 18.06 1.64
C PHE A 44 21.75 16.68 1.78
N TRP A 45 22.58 15.65 1.86
CA TRP A 45 22.17 14.25 2.00
C TRP A 45 21.29 13.98 3.22
N LEU A 46 21.49 14.69 4.34
CA LEU A 46 20.72 14.44 5.55
C LEU A 46 19.26 14.89 5.36
N TRP A 47 19.07 16.08 4.81
CA TRP A 47 17.73 16.61 4.53
C TRP A 47 17.04 15.87 3.38
N PHE A 48 17.79 15.46 2.35
CA PHE A 48 17.26 14.65 1.26
C PHE A 48 16.80 13.28 1.76
N ALA A 49 17.64 12.58 2.52
CA ALA A 49 17.30 11.29 3.12
C ALA A 49 16.11 11.43 4.07
N LEU A 50 16.04 12.49 4.87
CA LEU A 50 14.90 12.75 5.75
C LEU A 50 13.59 12.91 4.97
N GLY A 51 13.62 13.65 3.85
CA GLY A 51 12.48 13.82 2.94
C GLY A 51 12.00 12.52 2.30
N TRP A 52 12.88 11.55 2.08
CA TRP A 52 12.54 10.21 1.57
C TRP A 52 12.11 9.23 2.67
N VAL A 53 12.77 9.28 3.83
CA VAL A 53 12.54 8.37 4.95
C VAL A 53 11.17 8.62 5.57
N LEU A 54 10.75 9.88 5.69
CA LEU A 54 9.46 10.23 6.32
C LEU A 54 8.24 9.59 5.62
N PRO A 55 8.05 9.74 4.30
CA PRO A 55 6.94 9.10 3.60
C PRO A 55 7.08 7.57 3.56
N LEU A 56 8.30 7.04 3.43
CA LEU A 56 8.53 5.60 3.43
C LEU A 56 8.16 4.96 4.78
N ALA A 57 8.60 5.57 5.90
CA ALA A 57 8.27 5.12 7.24
C ALA A 57 6.76 5.20 7.51
N SER A 58 6.10 6.28 7.08
CA SER A 58 4.64 6.44 7.17
C SER A 58 3.91 5.31 6.43
N PHE A 59 4.35 4.99 5.21
CA PHE A 59 3.79 3.89 4.43
C PHE A 59 4.00 2.52 5.09
N CYS A 60 5.20 2.27 5.64
CA CYS A 60 5.47 1.03 6.37
C CYS A 60 4.55 0.86 7.58
N VAL A 61 4.33 1.92 8.37
CA VAL A 61 3.42 1.90 9.52
C VAL A 61 1.98 1.64 9.06
N LEU A 62 1.53 2.32 8.01
CA LEU A 62 0.21 2.12 7.44
C LEU A 62 0.03 0.68 6.95
N PHE A 63 1.01 0.15 6.22
CA PHE A 63 1.01 -1.23 5.75
C PHE A 63 0.96 -2.24 6.90
N ALA A 64 1.74 -2.02 7.97
CA ALA A 64 1.69 -2.85 9.17
C ALA A 64 0.32 -2.79 9.86
N LEU A 65 -0.31 -1.61 9.93
CA LEU A 65 -1.66 -1.43 10.45
C LEU A 65 -2.70 -2.17 9.61
N ILE A 66 -2.63 -2.07 8.28
CA ILE A 66 -3.51 -2.82 7.36
C ILE A 66 -3.30 -4.33 7.53
N LEU A 67 -2.06 -4.80 7.58
CA LEU A 67 -1.76 -6.22 7.78
C LEU A 67 -2.32 -6.72 9.11
N ARG A 68 -2.16 -5.94 10.19
CA ARG A 68 -2.71 -6.28 11.50
C ARG A 68 -4.23 -6.31 11.49
N HIS A 69 -4.87 -5.40 10.77
CA HIS A 69 -6.32 -5.35 10.61
C HIS A 69 -6.84 -6.57 9.84
N GLN A 70 -6.19 -6.90 8.71
CA GLN A 70 -6.56 -8.04 7.88
C GLN A 70 -6.22 -9.39 8.52
N LEU A 71 -5.11 -9.51 9.24
CA LEU A 71 -4.76 -10.75 9.95
C LEU A 71 -5.71 -11.05 11.11
N ASN A 72 -6.29 -10.04 11.78
CA ASN A 72 -7.32 -10.29 12.79
C ASN A 72 -8.59 -10.91 12.18
N TYR A 73 -9.03 -10.37 11.05
CA TYR A 73 -10.21 -10.89 10.35
C TYR A 73 -9.90 -12.25 9.68
N GLY A 74 -8.71 -12.37 9.10
CA GLY A 74 -8.23 -13.59 8.46
C GLY A 74 -8.01 -14.74 9.45
N GLN A 75 -7.43 -14.49 10.63
CA GLN A 75 -7.31 -15.50 11.68
C GLN A 75 -8.69 -15.99 12.12
N ARG A 76 -9.65 -15.08 12.29
CA ARG A 76 -11.02 -15.47 12.66
C ARG A 76 -11.67 -16.36 11.60
N LEU A 77 -11.49 -16.07 10.32
CA LEU A 77 -11.98 -16.92 9.22
C LEU A 77 -11.30 -18.30 9.19
N VAL A 78 -10.01 -18.36 9.51
CA VAL A 78 -9.26 -19.63 9.60
C VAL A 78 -9.73 -20.46 10.79
N ASP A 79 -10.00 -19.82 11.93
CA ASP A 79 -10.52 -20.50 13.11
C ASP A 79 -11.95 -21.01 12.88
N GLU A 80 -12.81 -20.23 12.23
CA GLU A 80 -14.16 -20.66 11.81
C GLU A 80 -14.08 -21.84 10.83
N ALA A 81 -13.18 -21.81 9.85
CA ALA A 81 -12.99 -22.92 8.91
C ALA A 81 -12.49 -24.21 9.59
N LYS A 82 -11.57 -24.09 10.56
CA LYS A 82 -11.10 -25.23 11.37
C LYS A 82 -12.22 -25.83 12.20
N ALA A 83 -13.08 -25.00 12.79
CA ALA A 83 -14.22 -25.47 13.57
C ALA A 83 -15.22 -26.27 12.70
N ILE A 84 -15.50 -25.78 11.49
CA ILE A 84 -16.37 -26.49 10.53
C ILE A 84 -15.75 -27.83 10.12
N LEU A 85 -14.44 -27.86 9.85
CA LEU A 85 -13.74 -29.08 9.45
C LEU A 85 -13.72 -30.12 10.58
N ALA A 86 -13.50 -29.70 11.82
CA ALA A 86 -13.54 -30.58 12.98
C ALA A 86 -14.94 -31.19 13.20
N ALA A 87 -15.99 -30.37 13.09
CA ALA A 87 -17.37 -30.85 13.20
C ALA A 87 -17.73 -31.86 12.09
N ALA A 88 -17.24 -31.65 10.87
CA ALA A 88 -17.42 -32.59 9.78
C ALA A 88 -16.69 -33.92 10.01
N GLU A 89 -15.48 -33.89 10.58
CA GLU A 89 -14.70 -35.08 10.90
C GLU A 89 -15.35 -35.91 12.04
N GLU A 90 -15.89 -35.25 13.06
CA GLU A 90 -16.64 -35.93 14.13
C GLU A 90 -17.93 -36.58 13.60
N ALA A 91 -18.67 -35.88 12.75
CA ALA A 91 -19.86 -36.44 12.10
C ALA A 91 -19.52 -37.65 11.21
N HIS A 92 -18.35 -37.65 10.56
CA HIS A 92 -17.87 -38.80 9.80
C HIS A 92 -17.52 -39.98 10.70
N LYS A 93 -16.79 -39.75 11.81
CA LYS A 93 -16.42 -40.80 12.77
C LYS A 93 -17.63 -41.45 13.45
N VAL A 94 -18.63 -40.66 13.85
CA VAL A 94 -19.86 -41.19 14.44
C VAL A 94 -20.60 -42.09 13.44
N ARG A 95 -20.67 -41.67 12.18
CA ARG A 95 -21.35 -42.42 11.12
C ARG A 95 -20.61 -43.70 10.71
N GLU A 96 -19.30 -43.74 10.88
CA GLU A 96 -18.48 -44.95 10.66
C GLU A 96 -18.53 -45.91 11.86
N SER A 97 -18.75 -45.42 13.08
CA SER A 97 -18.92 -46.26 14.28
C SER A 97 -20.31 -46.89 14.42
N ASP A 98 -21.31 -46.36 13.71
CA ASP A 98 -22.72 -46.82 13.72
C ASP A 98 -23.03 -47.75 12.53
N SER A 99 -22.02 -48.14 11.74
CA SER A 99 -22.09 -49.10 10.63
C SER A 99 -21.29 -50.37 10.91
#